data_AF-A0A1Q7Y8Q5-F1
#
_entry.id   AF-A0A1Q7Y8Q5-F1
#
_cell.length_a   1.000
_cell.length_b   1.000
_cell.length_c   1.000
_cell.angle_alpha   90.00
_cell.angle_beta   90.00
_cell.angle_gamma   90.00
#
_symmetry.space_group_name_H-M   'P 1'
#
loop_
_entity.id
_entity.type
_entity.pdbx_description
1 polymer ?
#
loop_
_entity_poly.entity_id
_entity_poly.type
_entity_poly.pdbx_seq_one_letter_code
_entity_poly.pdbx_strand_id
1 'polypeptide(L)'
;MKRRETRADSFESQLSALEKIVRELERGDLPLEDSLKLFEEGVRLSRECQERLNQAERKIETLLRDADGRPLLGSLEDEEEELRLTEEIEQDESIF
;
A
#
# COMPACT_ATOMS: atom_id res chain seq x y z
N MET A 1 5.85 25.38 7.83
CA MET A 1 4.93 25.03 8.94
C MET A 1 4.64 23.54 8.86
N LYS A 2 5.13 22.69 9.78
CA LYS A 2 4.74 21.28 9.84
C LYS A 2 3.36 21.19 10.50
N ARG A 3 2.31 20.81 9.76
CA ARG A 3 1.01 20.51 10.37
C ARG A 3 1.20 19.33 11.32
N ARG A 4 0.76 19.47 12.58
CA ARG A 4 0.69 18.36 13.52
C ARG A 4 -0.44 17.44 13.04
N GLU A 5 -0.11 16.20 12.77
CA GLU A 5 -1.07 15.17 12.41
C GLU A 5 -2.00 14.92 13.60
N THR A 6 -3.31 15.03 13.38
CA THR A 6 -4.29 14.76 14.43
C THR A 6 -4.59 13.27 14.47
N ARG A 7 -5.10 12.76 15.59
CA ARG A 7 -5.46 11.34 15.71
C ARG A 7 -6.51 10.89 14.69
N ALA A 8 -7.35 11.81 14.20
CA ALA A 8 -8.30 11.54 13.12
C ALA A 8 -7.61 11.33 11.76
N ASP A 9 -6.49 12.03 11.55
CA ASP A 9 -5.65 11.91 10.37
C ASP A 9 -4.57 10.85 10.52
N SER A 10 -4.65 9.90 11.46
CA SER A 10 -3.66 8.81 11.52
C SER A 10 -3.99 7.72 10.51
N PHE A 11 -2.98 6.96 10.06
CA PHE A 11 -3.17 5.82 9.17
C PHE A 11 -4.17 4.81 9.75
N GLU A 12 -4.03 4.49 11.03
CA GLU A 12 -4.87 3.53 11.77
C GLU A 12 -6.31 4.02 11.88
N SER A 13 -6.52 5.33 12.04
CA SER A 13 -7.85 5.95 12.04
C SER A 13 -8.51 5.83 10.67
N GLN A 14 -7.77 6.12 9.60
CA GLN A 14 -8.26 6.00 8.22
C GLN A 14 -8.55 4.54 7.84
N LEU A 15 -7.67 3.61 8.20
CA LEU A 15 -7.86 2.18 7.99
C LEU A 15 -9.09 1.67 8.74
N SER A 16 -9.26 2.06 10.02
CA SER A 16 -10.45 1.69 10.79
C SER A 16 -11.75 2.25 10.18
N ALA A 17 -11.72 3.46 9.62
CA ALA A 17 -12.86 4.03 8.91
C ALA A 17 -13.19 3.25 7.63
N LEU A 18 -12.17 2.90 6.84
CA LEU A 18 -12.32 2.08 5.64
C LEU A 18 -12.93 0.71 5.96
N GLU A 19 -12.42 0.02 7.00
CA GLU A 19 -12.98 -1.26 7.43
C GLU A 19 -14.45 -1.17 7.83
N LYS A 20 -14.87 -0.06 8.46
CA LYS A 20 -16.29 0.16 8.81
C LYS A 20 -17.13 0.29 7.54
N ILE A 21 -16.66 1.05 6.56
CA ILE A 21 -17.35 1.21 5.28
C ILE A 21 -17.52 -0.13 4.58
N VAL A 22 -16.45 -0.93 4.49
CA VAL A 22 -16.49 -2.28 3.90
C VAL A 22 -17.54 -3.14 4.62
N ARG A 23 -17.52 -3.17 5.95
CA ARG A 23 -18.51 -3.92 6.74
C ARG A 23 -19.95 -3.47 6.47
N GLU A 24 -20.21 -2.16 6.37
CA GLU A 24 -21.55 -1.66 6.07
C GLU A 24 -22.00 -2.00 4.64
N LEU A 25 -21.09 -1.94 3.66
CA LEU A 25 -21.38 -2.34 2.28
C LEU A 25 -21.66 -3.85 2.16
N GLU A 26 -20.91 -4.68 2.89
CA GLU A 26 -21.08 -6.14 2.89
C GLU A 26 -22.41 -6.61 3.50
N ARG A 27 -23.00 -5.82 4.41
CA ARG A 27 -24.33 -6.11 4.98
C ARG A 27 -25.43 -6.06 3.92
N GLY A 28 -25.30 -5.21 2.91
CA GLY A 28 -26.21 -5.14 1.77
C GLY A 28 -27.63 -4.66 2.10
N ASP A 29 -27.87 -4.07 3.27
CA ASP A 29 -29.17 -3.56 3.74
C ASP A 29 -29.37 -2.04 3.48
N LEU A 30 -28.42 -1.42 2.76
CA LEU A 30 -28.41 0.00 2.47
C LEU A 30 -29.14 0.35 1.16
N PRO A 31 -29.86 1.49 1.10
CA PRO A 31 -30.35 2.04 -0.15
C PRO A 31 -29.20 2.25 -1.15
N LEU A 32 -29.50 2.17 -2.45
CA LEU A 32 -28.50 2.32 -3.51
C LEU A 32 -27.72 3.64 -3.41
N GLU A 33 -28.40 4.76 -3.16
CA GLU A 33 -27.77 6.07 -3.04
C GLU A 33 -26.77 6.13 -1.88
N ASP A 34 -27.06 5.48 -0.77
CA ASP A 34 -26.17 5.46 0.39
C ASP A 34 -25.02 4.47 0.20
N SER A 35 -25.27 3.33 -0.46
CA SER A 35 -24.23 2.40 -0.90
C SER A 35 -23.21 3.09 -1.82
N LEU A 36 -23.68 3.93 -2.75
CA LEU A 36 -22.79 4.69 -3.65
C LEU A 36 -21.93 5.70 -2.90
N LYS A 37 -22.50 6.45 -1.95
CA LYS A 37 -21.73 7.40 -1.12
C LYS A 37 -20.66 6.70 -0.30
N LEU A 38 -21.01 5.57 0.33
CA LEU A 38 -20.06 4.77 1.10
C LEU A 38 -18.95 4.19 0.20
N PHE A 39 -19.30 3.74 -1.00
CA PHE A 39 -18.31 3.26 -1.97
C PHE A 39 -17.33 4.35 -2.38
N GLU A 40 -17.82 5.54 -2.74
CA GLU A 40 -16.96 6.69 -3.08
C GLU A 40 -16.01 7.06 -1.94
N GLU A 41 -16.53 7.10 -0.71
CA GLU A 41 -15.73 7.38 0.48
C GLU A 41 -14.70 6.26 0.76
N GLY A 42 -15.09 5.00 0.58
CA GLY A 42 -14.18 3.86 0.71
C GLY A 42 -13.03 3.91 -0.30
N VAL A 43 -13.32 4.27 -1.55
CA VAL A 43 -12.29 4.47 -2.59
C VAL A 43 -11.34 5.61 -2.21
N ARG A 44 -11.87 6.72 -1.69
CA ARG A 44 -11.06 7.86 -1.23
C ARG A 44 -10.11 7.43 -0.09
N LEU A 45 -10.64 6.80 0.95
CA LEU A 45 -9.85 6.33 2.10
C LEU A 45 -8.80 5.29 1.71
N SER A 46 -9.14 4.37 0.81
CA SER A 46 -8.19 3.37 0.29
C SER A 46 -6.99 4.04 -0.39
N ARG A 47 -7.23 5.06 -1.22
CA ARG A 47 -6.16 5.84 -1.86
C ARG A 47 -5.28 6.57 -0.83
N GLU A 48 -5.89 7.20 0.16
CA GLU A 48 -5.14 7.90 1.22
C GLU A 48 -4.26 6.95 2.04
N CYS A 49 -4.78 5.76 2.38
CA CYS A 49 -4.00 4.72 3.04
C CYS A 49 -2.79 4.29 2.18
N GLN A 50 -3.00 4.04 0.89
CA GLN A 50 -1.92 3.66 -0.03
C GLN A 50 -0.87 4.76 -0.16
N GLU A 51 -1.27 6.03 -0.28
CA GLU A 51 -0.35 7.15 -0.36
C GLU A 51 0.52 7.27 0.90
N ARG A 52 -0.04 7.02 2.08
CA ARG A 52 0.73 7.00 3.34
C ARG A 52 1.73 5.86 3.39
N LEU A 53 1.34 4.66 2.96
CA LEU A 53 2.24 3.52 2.88
C LEU A 53 3.40 3.82 1.93
N ASN A 54 3.12 4.33 0.74
CA ASN A 54 4.14 4.73 -0.24
C ASN A 54 5.09 5.81 0.33
N GLN A 55 4.58 6.76 1.11
CA GLN A 55 5.41 7.76 1.78
C GLN A 55 6.31 7.14 2.86
N ALA A 56 5.79 6.18 3.63
CA ALA A 56 6.55 5.47 4.64
C ALA A 56 7.66 4.63 4.00
N GLU A 57 7.34 3.91 2.93
CA GLU A 57 8.27 3.11 2.13
C GLU A 57 9.42 3.98 1.58
N ARG A 58 9.12 5.07 0.88
CA ARG A 58 10.15 6.01 0.37
C ARG A 58 11.05 6.56 1.48
N LYS A 59 10.48 6.79 2.66
CA LYS A 59 11.25 7.25 3.82
C LYS A 59 12.19 6.16 4.31
N ILE A 60 11.74 4.91 4.34
CA ILE A 60 12.58 3.75 4.67
C ILE A 60 13.69 3.60 3.64
N GLU A 61 13.38 3.64 2.34
CA GLU A 61 14.38 3.58 1.26
C GLU A 61 15.44 4.67 1.41
N THR A 62 15.04 5.90 1.74
CA THR A 62 15.98 7.00 1.95
C THR A 62 16.89 6.75 3.16
N LEU A 63 16.36 6.15 4.23
CA LEU A 63 17.13 5.82 5.44
C LEU A 63 18.05 4.61 5.24
N LEU A 64 17.70 3.71 4.33
CA LEU A 64 18.47 2.53 3.97
C LEU A 64 19.50 2.82 2.88
N ARG A 65 19.92 4.07 2.67
CA ARG A 65 21.03 4.41 1.77
C ARG A 65 22.30 4.74 2.55
N ASP A 66 23.44 4.24 2.08
CA ASP A 66 24.76 4.56 2.63
C ASP A 66 25.26 5.95 2.18
N ALA A 67 26.47 6.33 2.63
CA ALA A 67 27.09 7.60 2.28
C ALA A 67 27.38 7.78 0.77
N ASP A 68 27.43 6.68 0.02
CA ASP A 68 27.64 6.63 -1.43
C ASP A 68 26.30 6.52 -2.19
N GLY A 69 25.16 6.54 -1.49
CA GLY A 69 23.80 6.45 -2.06
C GLY A 69 23.32 5.04 -2.38
N ARG A 70 24.07 4.01 -1.98
CA ARG A 70 23.77 2.59 -2.26
C ARG A 70 22.75 2.04 -1.25
N PRO A 71 21.81 1.19 -1.69
CA PRO A 71 20.91 0.49 -0.77
C PRO A 71 21.70 -0.38 0.22
N LEU A 72 21.35 -0.31 1.51
CA LEU A 72 21.91 -1.08 2.63
C LEU A 72 21.21 -2.44 2.79
N LEU A 73 19.99 -2.58 2.26
CA LEU A 73 19.31 -3.85 1.99
C LEU A 73 19.07 -3.92 0.47
N GLY A 74 19.01 -5.11 -0.11
CA GLY A 74 18.48 -5.30 -1.46
C GLY A 74 17.14 -4.58 -1.58
N SER A 75 16.93 -3.83 -2.65
CA SER A 75 15.64 -3.20 -2.88
C SER A 75 14.60 -4.27 -3.17
N LEU A 76 13.33 -4.00 -2.86
CA LEU A 76 12.24 -4.93 -3.20
C LEU A 76 12.15 -5.17 -4.72
N GLU A 77 12.62 -4.21 -5.52
CA GLU A 77 12.77 -4.32 -6.97
C GLU A 77 13.89 -5.30 -7.35
N ASP A 78 14.99 -5.35 -6.58
CA ASP A 78 16.07 -6.33 -6.76
C ASP A 78 15.57 -7.76 -6.46
N GLU A 79 14.71 -7.94 -5.45
CA GLU A 79 14.11 -9.24 -5.12
C GLU A 79 13.13 -9.71 -6.22
N GLU A 80 12.33 -8.82 -6.81
CA GLU A 80 11.42 -9.15 -7.92
C GLU A 80 12.18 -9.50 -9.22
N GLU A 81 13.28 -8.82 -9.50
CA GLU A 81 14.13 -9.10 -10.66
C GLU A 81 14.90 -10.42 -10.49
N GLU A 82 15.39 -10.72 -9.27
CA GLU A 82 16.01 -12.00 -8.93
C GLU A 82 15.01 -13.17 -9.05
N LEU A 83 13.78 -13.01 -8.55
CA LEU A 83 12.69 -14.00 -8.72
C LEU A 83 12.37 -14.26 -10.19
N ARG A 84 12.25 -13.20 -11.01
CA ARG A 84 12.05 -13.34 -12.47
C ARG A 84 13.17 -14.09 -13.16
N LEU A 85 14.42 -13.78 -12.81
CA LEU A 85 15.59 -14.47 -13.37
C LEU A 85 15.60 -15.94 -12.96
N THR A 86 15.20 -16.27 -11.73
CA THR A 86 15.09 -17.69 -11.31
C THR A 86 13.97 -18.44 -12.03
N GLU A 87 12.82 -17.81 -12.27
CA GLU A 87 11.70 -18.41 -13.01
C GLU A 87 12.02 -18.61 -14.50
N GLU A 88 12.83 -17.74 -15.12
CA GLU A 88 13.29 -17.92 -16.49
C GLU A 88 14.31 -19.07 -16.61
N ILE A 89 15.20 -19.24 -15.63
CA ILE A 89 16.18 -20.33 -15.61
C ILE A 89 15.50 -21.70 -15.44
N GLU A 90 14.50 -21.81 -14.56
CA GLU A 90 13.75 -23.07 -14.37
C GLU A 90 12.96 -23.48 -15.63
N GLN A 91 12.49 -22.52 -16.43
CA GLN A 91 11.79 -22.80 -17.69
C GLN A 91 12.72 -23.29 -18.81
N ASP A 92 13.99 -22.88 -18.82
CA ASP A 92 14.97 -23.32 -19.83
C ASP A 92 15.55 -24.72 -19.50
N GLU A 93 15.69 -25.09 -18.23
CA GLU A 93 16.08 -26.46 -17.84
C GLU A 93 14.98 -27.51 -18.09
N SER A 94 13.72 -27.08 -18.28
CA SER A 94 12.60 -27.93 -18.70
C SER A 94 12.63 -28.31 -20.20
N ILE A 95 13.56 -27.76 -20.98
CA ILE A 95 13.64 -27.98 -22.44
C ILE A 95 14.74 -29.01 -22.82
N PHE A 96 15.46 -29.57 -21.83
CA PHE A 96 16.41 -30.68 -22.03
C PHE A 96 15.93 -32.01 -21.43
#